data_AF-A0A7X8U792-F1
#
_entry.id   AF-A0A7X8U792-F1
#
_cell.length_a   1.000
_cell.length_b   1.000
_cell.length_c   1.000
_cell.angle_alpha   90.00
_cell.angle_beta   90.00
_cell.angle_gamma   90.00
#
_symmetry.space_group_name_H-M   'P 1'
#
loop_
_entity.id
_entity.type
_entity.pdbx_description
1 polymer ?
#
loop_
_entity_poly.entity_id
_entity_poly.type
_entity_poly.pdbx_seq_one_letter_code
_entity_poly.pdbx_strand_id
1 'polypeptide(L)'
;MPPRLIYSLLLFTALFVLLEVRPLFRARNFKELAVAGLIMALALAYGIDYMTESQLLPNPNLLITWFKPVSESFDKFFWVTG
;
A
#
# COMPACT_ATOMS: atom_id res chain seq x y z
N MET A 1 3.25 18.00 3.33
CA MET A 1 2.63 17.43 2.10
C MET A 1 1.97 18.51 1.26
N PRO A 2 1.99 18.43 -0.08
CA PRO A 2 0.96 19.08 -0.88
C PRO A 2 -0.41 18.53 -0.44
N PRO A 3 -1.41 19.37 -0.15
CA PRO A 3 -2.70 18.94 0.42
C PRO A 3 -3.41 17.87 -0.42
N ARG A 4 -3.10 17.83 -1.72
CA ARG A 4 -3.59 16.85 -2.69
C ARG A 4 -3.26 15.39 -2.32
N LEU A 5 -2.08 15.12 -1.74
CA LEU A 5 -1.68 13.76 -1.37
C LEU A 5 -2.51 13.19 -0.22
N ILE A 6 -2.87 14.05 0.75
CA ILE A 6 -3.71 13.65 1.88
C ILE A 6 -5.12 13.28 1.40
N TYR A 7 -5.69 14.10 0.52
CA TYR A 7 -7.00 13.82 -0.07
C TYR A 7 -7.00 12.52 -0.87
N SER A 8 -5.96 12.24 -1.67
CA SER A 8 -5.85 10.97 -2.38
C SER A 8 -5.72 9.79 -1.43
N LEU A 9 -4.95 9.93 -0.34
CA LEU A 9 -4.75 8.85 0.63
C LEU A 9 -6.05 8.53 1.36
N LEU A 10 -6.78 9.55 1.83
CA LEU A 10 -8.09 9.39 2.44
C LEU A 10 -9.12 8.75 1.48
N LEU A 11 -9.13 9.18 0.22
CA LEU A 11 -10.00 8.61 -0.81
C LEU A 11 -9.69 7.13 -1.03
N PHE A 12 -8.41 6.76 -1.18
CA PHE A 12 -7.99 5.38 -1.36
C PHE A 12 -8.32 4.50 -0.15
N THR A 13 -8.10 5.01 1.06
CA THR A 13 -8.49 4.31 2.28
C THR A 13 -10.00 4.09 2.34
N ALA A 14 -10.81 5.10 2.02
CA ALA A 14 -12.26 4.97 1.99
C ALA A 14 -12.74 3.95 0.94
N LEU A 15 -12.16 3.99 -0.26
CA LEU A 15 -12.47 3.04 -1.32
C LEU A 15 -12.13 1.60 -0.93
N PHE A 16 -10.96 1.37 -0.33
CA PHE A 16 -10.56 0.06 0.15
C PHE A 16 -11.51 -0.48 1.24
N VAL A 17 -11.92 0.35 2.19
CA VAL A 17 -12.87 -0.05 3.23
C VAL A 17 -14.24 -0.39 2.63
N LEU A 18 -14.70 0.35 1.63
CA LEU A 18 -15.99 0.10 0.99
C LEU A 18 -15.98 -1.12 0.06
N LEU A 19 -14.92 -1.26 -0.74
CA LEU A 19 -14.85 -2.23 -1.84
C LEU A 19 -14.19 -3.53 -1.43
N GLU A 20 -13.10 -3.51 -0.66
CA GLU A 20 -12.34 -4.71 -0.34
C GLU A 20 -12.83 -5.37 0.94
N VAL A 21 -13.03 -4.60 2.02
CA VAL A 21 -13.30 -5.17 3.36
C VAL A 21 -14.59 -6.00 3.36
N ARG A 22 -15.66 -5.50 2.73
CA ARG A 22 -16.97 -6.18 2.72
C ARG A 22 -16.96 -7.55 2.00
N PRO A 23 -16.44 -7.69 0.76
CA PRO A 23 -16.34 -8.99 0.11
C PRO A 23 -15.30 -9.89 0.76
N LEU A 24 -14.16 -9.37 1.23
CA LEU A 24 -13.13 -10.19 1.90
C LEU A 24 -13.65 -10.83 3.20
N PHE A 25 -14.41 -10.08 4.00
CA PHE A 25 -15.09 -10.64 5.18
C PHE A 25 -16.11 -11.72 4.80
N ARG A 26 -16.86 -11.50 3.71
CA ARG A 26 -17.88 -12.45 3.24
C ARG A 26 -17.26 -13.73 2.66
N ALA A 27 -16.11 -13.62 2.00
CA ALA A 27 -15.36 -14.73 1.44
C ALA A 27 -14.57 -15.53 2.50
N ARG A 28 -14.51 -15.07 3.76
CA ARG A 28 -13.68 -15.66 4.84
C ARG A 28 -12.20 -15.80 4.46
N ASN A 29 -11.73 -15.03 3.48
CA ASN A 29 -10.33 -15.00 3.08
C ASN A 29 -9.53 -14.08 4.01
N PHE A 30 -9.38 -14.52 5.26
CA PHE A 30 -8.69 -13.77 6.30
C PHE A 30 -7.22 -13.51 5.97
N LYS A 31 -6.58 -14.35 5.15
CA LYS A 31 -5.21 -14.15 4.69
C LYS A 31 -5.08 -12.92 3.78
N GLU A 32 -5.96 -12.81 2.77
CA GLU A 32 -5.97 -11.65 1.86
C GLU A 32 -6.37 -10.38 2.61
N LEU A 33 -7.34 -10.48 3.53
CA LEU A 33 -7.74 -9.37 4.39
C LEU A 33 -6.57 -8.89 5.26
N ALA A 34 -5.79 -9.82 5.83
CA ALA A 34 -4.63 -9.49 6.66
C ALA A 34 -3.51 -8.83 5.83
N VAL A 35 -3.20 -9.34 4.64
CA VAL A 35 -2.18 -8.76 3.75
C VAL A 35 -2.60 -7.36 3.31
N ALA A 36 -3.84 -7.21 2.84
CA ALA A 36 -4.33 -5.93 2.36
C ALA A 36 -4.49 -4.90 3.49
N GLY A 37 -4.95 -5.34 4.66
CA GLY A 37 -4.99 -4.52 5.88
C GLY A 37 -3.61 -4.07 6.33
N LEU A 38 -2.59 -4.94 6.24
CA LEU A 38 -1.21 -4.61 6.59
C LEU A 38 -0.62 -3.58 5.60
N ILE A 39 -0.85 -3.74 4.30
CA ILE A 39 -0.44 -2.75 3.29
C ILE A 39 -1.11 -1.41 3.55
N MET A 40 -2.40 -1.39 3.87
CA MET A 40 -3.13 -0.16 4.18
C MET A 40 -2.62 0.50 5.48
N ALA A 41 -2.33 -0.30 6.51
CA ALA A 41 -1.76 0.20 7.75
C ALA A 41 -0.38 0.83 7.55
N LEU A 42 0.47 0.22 6.71
CA LEU A 42 1.76 0.79 6.33
C LEU A 42 1.58 2.09 5.55
N ALA A 43 0.67 2.14 4.58
CA ALA A 43 0.39 3.35 3.81
C ALA A 43 -0.08 4.51 4.70
N LEU A 44 -0.93 4.22 5.70
CA LEU A 44 -1.38 5.20 6.68
C LEU A 44 -0.24 5.63 7.62
N ALA A 45 0.56 4.70 8.12
CA ALA A 45 1.70 5.01 8.99
C ALA A 45 2.72 5.91 8.28
N TYR A 46 3.07 5.60 7.03
CA TYR A 46 3.92 6.47 6.20
C TYR A 46 3.27 7.80 5.87
N GLY A 47 1.96 7.81 5.62
CA GLY A 47 1.20 9.04 5.39
C GLY A 47 1.23 9.98 6.59
N ILE A 48 1.08 9.42 7.81
CA ILE A 48 1.14 10.16 9.08
C ILE A 48 2.55 10.65 9.36
N ASP A 49 3.56 9.78 9.24
CA ASP A 49 4.97 10.12 9.49
C ASP A 49 5.45 11.25 8.58
N TYR A 50 5.06 11.19 7.31
CA TYR A 50 5.33 12.27 6.36
C TYR A 50 4.52 13.54 6.68
N MET A 51 3.29 13.43 7.22
CA MET A 51 2.48 14.59 7.60
C MET A 51 3.04 15.31 8.83
N THR A 52 3.57 14.56 9.80
CA THR A 52 4.14 15.10 11.04
C THR A 52 5.60 15.54 10.88
N GLU A 53 6.18 15.35 9.68
CA GLU A 53 7.61 15.54 9.40
C GLU A 53 8.53 14.80 10.39
N SER A 54 7.96 13.83 11.13
CA SER A 54 8.75 12.92 11.94
C SER A 54 9.52 12.04 10.98
N GLN A 55 10.84 12.02 11.11
CA GLN A 55 11.70 11.09 10.38
C GLN A 55 11.75 9.75 11.14
N LEU A 56 10.63 9.34 11.75
CA LEU A 56 10.57 8.16 12.62
C LEU A 56 10.62 6.88 11.81
N LEU A 57 10.07 6.89 10.58
CA LEU A 57 10.19 5.78 9.66
C LEU A 57 11.37 5.97 8.70
N PRO A 58 12.13 4.90 8.40
CA PRO A 58 13.20 4.95 7.41
C PRO A 58 12.63 5.40 6.06
N ASN A 59 13.41 6.22 5.34
CA ASN A 59 13.02 6.82 4.07
C ASN A 59 12.29 5.80 3.16
N PRO A 60 11.05 6.08 2.69
CA PRO A 60 10.25 5.12 1.90
C PRO A 60 10.95 4.66 0.61
N ASN A 61 11.93 5.44 0.12
CA ASN A 61 12.79 5.01 -0.98
C ASN A 61 13.54 3.70 -0.69
N LEU A 62 13.85 3.39 0.57
CA LEU A 62 14.46 2.11 0.93
C LEU A 62 13.50 0.96 0.65
N LEU A 63 12.23 1.04 1.07
CA LEU A 63 11.24 0.01 0.75
C LEU A 63 11.10 -0.18 -0.76
N ILE A 64 10.99 0.91 -1.52
CA ILE A 64 10.92 0.84 -2.99
C ILE A 64 12.18 0.15 -3.54
N THR A 65 13.37 0.48 -3.03
CA THR A 65 14.63 -0.14 -3.47
C THR A 65 14.68 -1.64 -3.16
N TRP A 66 14.12 -2.07 -2.03
CA TRP A 66 14.01 -3.48 -1.65
C TRP A 66 12.96 -4.24 -2.46
N PHE A 67 11.85 -3.60 -2.84
CA PHE A 67 10.81 -4.21 -3.67
C PHE A 67 11.08 -4.11 -5.18
N LYS A 68 11.98 -3.23 -5.60
CA LYS A 68 12.42 -3.08 -6.99
C LYS A 68 12.91 -4.39 -7.64
N PRO A 69 13.76 -5.22 -7.02
CA PRO A 69 14.14 -6.51 -7.63
C PRO A 69 12.94 -7.45 -7.79
N VAL A 70 11.94 -7.37 -6.91
CA VAL A 70 10.71 -8.16 -7.00
C VAL A 70 9.86 -7.67 -8.18
N SER A 71 9.68 -6.35 -8.33
CA SER A 71 8.95 -5.79 -9.48
C SER A 71 9.64 -6.07 -10.81
N GLU A 72 10.96 -5.92 -10.88
CA GLU A 72 11.75 -6.26 -12.07
C GLU A 72 11.66 -7.74 -12.44
N SER A 73 11.51 -8.63 -11.45
CA SER A 73 11.31 -10.06 -11.69
C SER A 73 9.91 -10.36 -12.23
N PHE A 74 8.89 -9.65 -11.75
CA PHE A 74 7.52 -9.73 -12.27
C PHE A 74 7.43 -9.18 -13.70
N ASP A 75 8.06 -8.03 -13.99
CA ASP A 75 8.10 -7.46 -15.34
C ASP A 75 8.76 -8.42 -16.34
N LYS A 76 9.87 -9.05 -15.95
CA LYS A 76 10.54 -10.06 -16.77
C LYS A 76 9.67 -11.30 -17.01
N PHE A 77 8.89 -11.73 -16.01
CA PHE A 77 7.97 -12.86 -16.15
C PHE A 77 6.86 -12.56 -17.16
N PHE A 78 6.26 -11.36 -17.11
CA PHE A 78 5.21 -10.97 -18.04
C PHE A 78 5.72 -10.64 -19.45
N TRP A 79 6.96 -10.14 -19.60
CA TRP A 79 7.56 -9.87 -20.91
C TRP A 79 8.00 -11.10 -21.71
N VAL A 80 8.25 -12.24 -21.06
CA VAL A 80 8.68 -13.47 -21.75
C VAL A 80 7.49 -14.27 -22.33
N THR A 81 6.26 -13.86 -22.04
CA THR A 81 5.04 -14.57 -22.47
C THR A 81 4.23 -13.82 -23.55
N GLY A 82 4.83 -12.80 -24.19
CA GLY A 82 4.24 -12.04 -25.31
C GLY A 82 4.78 -12.46 -26.66
#